data_AF-A0A1B8UIX6-F1
#
_entry.id   AF-A0A1B8UIX6-F1
#
_cell.length_a   1.000
_cell.length_b   1.000
_cell.length_c   1.000
_cell.angle_alpha   90.00
_cell.angle_beta   90.00
_cell.angle_gamma   90.00
#
_symmetry.space_group_name_H-M   'P 1'
#
loop_
_entity.id
_entity.type
_entity.pdbx_description
1 polymer ?
#
loop_
_entity_poly.entity_id
_entity_poly.type
_entity_poly.pdbx_seq_one_letter_code
_entity_poly.pdbx_strand_id
1 'polypeptide(L)'
;MLLDTVSTIVMGTISGSSILTKQAEIFIFNNGDFDKDKRNQGNDGFLYYKYYLEIEPTEDVIDRNYVLEISNLLTKLWDADFKAIASCDFEDLLPRKGGYNFDER
;
A
#
# COMPACT_ATOMS: atom_id res chain seq x y z
N MET A 1 -8.54 0.35 13.35
CA MET A 1 -7.20 0.99 13.21
C MET A 1 -6.69 0.69 11.79
N LEU A 2 -5.74 1.45 11.21
CA LEU A 2 -5.25 1.16 9.84
C LEU A 2 -4.75 -0.30 9.71
N LEU A 3 -4.08 -0.81 10.75
CA LEU A 3 -3.66 -2.21 10.85
C LEU A 3 -4.82 -3.20 10.66
N ASP A 4 -5.93 -3.03 11.38
CA ASP A 4 -7.10 -3.89 11.25
C ASP A 4 -7.72 -3.81 9.84
N THR A 5 -7.76 -2.60 9.27
CA THR A 5 -8.26 -2.37 7.91
C THR A 5 -7.42 -3.11 6.88
N VAL A 6 -6.09 -2.95 6.93
CA VAL A 6 -5.18 -3.64 6.01
C VAL A 6 -5.26 -5.16 6.22
N SER A 7 -5.24 -5.64 7.46
CA SER A 7 -5.36 -7.08 7.77
C SER A 7 -6.65 -7.67 7.21
N THR A 8 -7.77 -6.95 7.30
CA THR A 8 -9.05 -7.37 6.71
C THR A 8 -8.98 -7.40 5.18
N ILE A 9 -8.37 -6.38 4.56
CA ILE A 9 -8.26 -6.25 3.11
C ILE A 9 -7.46 -7.40 2.48
N VAL A 10 -6.32 -7.74 3.09
CA VAL A 10 -5.42 -8.82 2.60
C VAL A 10 -5.77 -10.19 3.18
N MET A 11 -6.77 -10.27 4.05
CA MET A 11 -7.12 -11.48 4.82
C MET A 11 -5.90 -12.07 5.53
N GLY A 12 -5.01 -11.19 6.00
CA GLY A 12 -3.73 -11.53 6.61
C GLY A 12 -3.82 -11.62 8.12
N THR A 13 -2.92 -12.40 8.71
CA THR A 13 -2.83 -12.58 10.16
C THR A 13 -1.89 -11.54 10.77
N ILE A 14 -2.35 -10.83 11.79
CA ILE A 14 -1.51 -9.89 12.54
C ILE A 14 -0.50 -10.69 13.38
N SER A 15 0.79 -10.42 13.20
CA SER A 15 1.89 -11.03 13.93
C SER A 15 2.80 -9.93 14.49
N GLY A 16 2.65 -9.63 15.78
CA GLY A 16 3.35 -8.49 16.38
C GLY A 16 2.93 -7.16 15.73
N SER A 17 3.85 -6.52 15.03
CA SER A 17 3.62 -5.24 14.33
C SER A 17 3.43 -5.37 12.81
N SER A 18 3.43 -6.59 12.27
CA SER A 18 3.24 -6.86 10.84
C SER A 18 1.96 -7.65 10.57
N ILE A 19 1.57 -7.68 9.30
CA ILE A 19 0.49 -8.50 8.78
C ILE A 19 1.12 -9.52 7.83
N LEU A 20 0.91 -10.79 8.11
CA LEU A 20 1.40 -11.90 7.31
C LEU A 20 0.31 -12.43 6.40
N THR A 21 0.65 -12.58 5.12
CA THR A 21 -0.15 -13.31 4.12
C THR A 21 0.67 -14.48 3.59
N LYS A 22 0.13 -15.22 2.61
CA LYS A 22 0.90 -16.25 1.91
C LYS A 22 1.92 -15.65 0.93
N GLN A 23 1.77 -14.37 0.56
CA GLN A 23 2.54 -13.73 -0.51
C GLN A 23 3.50 -12.67 0.01
N ALA A 24 3.18 -12.04 1.14
CA ALA A 24 3.87 -10.86 1.64
C ALA A 24 3.77 -10.72 3.16
N GLU A 25 4.78 -10.07 3.73
CA GLU A 25 4.76 -9.47 5.06
C GLU A 25 4.63 -7.96 4.92
N ILE A 26 3.66 -7.37 5.63
CA ILE A 26 3.32 -5.95 5.53
C ILE A 26 3.56 -5.28 6.88
N PHE A 27 4.43 -4.27 6.88
CA PHE A 27 4.69 -3.40 8.02
C PHE A 27 4.00 -2.07 7.83
N ILE A 28 3.40 -1.53 8.89
CA ILE A 28 2.72 -0.23 8.85
C ILE A 28 3.43 0.73 9.78
N PHE A 29 3.88 1.86 9.23
CA PHE A 29 4.58 2.89 9.97
C PHE A 29 3.82 4.21 9.94
N ASN A 30 3.98 4.99 11.01
CA ASN A 30 3.65 6.42 10.94
C ASN A 30 4.77 7.11 10.16
N ASN A 31 4.39 7.95 9.21
CA ASN A 31 5.37 8.74 8.48
C ASN A 31 5.81 9.94 9.33
N GLY A 32 7.12 10.05 9.61
CA GLY A 32 7.70 11.17 10.35
C GLY A 32 7.58 12.50 9.60
N ASP A 33 7.51 12.46 8.28
CA ASP A 33 7.38 13.63 7.41
C ASP A 33 5.91 14.03 7.17
N PHE A 34 4.95 13.39 7.86
CA PHE A 34 3.53 13.68 7.67
C PHE A 34 3.24 15.20 7.78
N ASP A 35 2.68 15.75 6.70
CA ASP A 35 2.31 17.15 6.61
C ASP A 35 0.91 17.27 5.99
N LYS A 36 -0.04 17.79 6.77
CA LYS A 36 -1.46 17.89 6.39
C LYS A 36 -1.70 18.79 5.17
N ASP A 37 -0.82 19.75 4.94
CA ASP A 37 -0.99 20.77 3.90
C ASP A 37 -0.27 20.32 2.62
N LYS A 38 0.91 19.72 2.76
CA LYS A 38 1.69 19.19 1.61
C LYS A 38 1.13 17.90 1.03
N ARG A 39 0.42 17.08 1.81
CA ARG A 39 -0.14 15.80 1.33
C ARG A 39 -1.16 15.90 0.19
N ASN A 40 -1.63 17.11 -0.12
CA ASN A 40 -2.58 17.36 -1.20
C ASN A 40 -1.96 18.22 -2.32
N GLN A 41 -0.63 18.36 -2.35
CA GLN A 41 0.06 19.24 -3.30
C GLN A 41 0.83 18.42 -4.33
N GLY A 42 0.44 18.57 -5.59
CA GLY A 42 1.16 18.01 -6.74
C GLY A 42 1.29 16.49 -6.71
N ASN A 43 2.18 15.98 -7.56
CA ASN A 43 2.37 14.55 -7.79
C ASN A 43 3.09 13.84 -6.62
N ASP A 44 3.84 14.60 -5.81
CA ASP A 44 4.66 14.05 -4.73
C ASP A 44 3.99 14.15 -3.35
N GLY A 45 2.71 14.52 -3.30
CA GLY A 45 1.96 14.63 -2.04
C GLY A 45 1.97 13.35 -1.19
N PHE A 46 2.17 12.19 -1.82
CA PHE A 46 2.25 10.89 -1.14
C PHE A 46 3.42 10.79 -0.15
N LEU A 47 4.51 11.53 -0.37
CA LEU A 47 5.64 11.61 0.55
C LEU A 47 5.25 12.16 1.92
N TYR A 48 4.12 12.87 1.99
CA TYR A 48 3.59 13.50 3.20
C TYR A 48 2.33 12.79 3.73
N TYR A 49 2.00 11.59 3.26
CA TYR A 49 0.90 10.79 3.80
C TYR A 49 1.17 10.36 5.23
N LYS A 50 0.10 10.14 6.01
CA LYS A 50 0.21 9.85 7.46
C LYS A 50 0.90 8.52 7.75
N TYR A 51 0.73 7.57 6.84
CA TYR A 51 1.24 6.22 6.98
C TYR A 51 1.97 5.84 5.69
N TYR A 52 3.01 5.04 5.84
CA TYR A 52 3.61 4.30 4.75
C TYR A 52 3.67 2.81 5.13
N LEU A 53 3.63 1.98 4.11
CA LEU A 53 3.72 0.53 4.24
C LEU A 53 5.05 0.10 3.64
N GLU A 54 5.81 -0.70 4.36
CA GLU A 54 6.88 -1.51 3.78
C GLU A 54 6.32 -2.91 3.59
N ILE A 55 6.44 -3.44 2.38
CA ILE A 55 5.87 -4.73 2.02
C ILE A 55 6.98 -5.55 1.39
N GLU A 56 7.23 -6.71 1.98
CA GLU A 56 8.27 -7.63 1.55
C GLU A 56 7.63 -8.94 1.08
N PRO A 57 8.09 -9.55 -0.02
CA PRO A 57 7.64 -10.86 -0.42
C PRO A 57 8.02 -11.92 0.62
N THR A 58 7.14 -12.88 0.88
CA THR A 58 7.51 -14.07 1.66
C THR A 58 8.48 -14.97 0.89
N GLU A 59 9.21 -15.84 1.59
CA GLU A 59 10.11 -16.83 0.98
C GLU A 59 9.40 -17.61 -0.15
N ASP A 60 10.12 -17.82 -1.26
CA ASP A 60 9.70 -18.58 -2.45
C ASP A 60 8.41 -18.09 -3.15
N VAL A 61 7.90 -16.88 -2.84
CA VAL A 61 6.78 -16.32 -3.58
C VAL A 61 7.18 -16.03 -5.03
N ILE A 62 6.31 -16.40 -5.96
CA ILE A 62 6.48 -16.06 -7.38
C ILE A 62 6.10 -14.59 -7.56
N ASP A 63 6.93 -13.81 -8.25
CA ASP A 63 6.73 -12.36 -8.50
C ASP A 63 5.29 -12.01 -8.92
N ARG A 64 4.70 -12.80 -9.83
CA ARG A 64 3.32 -12.58 -10.30
C ARG A 64 2.30 -12.63 -9.16
N ASN A 65 2.47 -13.52 -8.19
CA ASN A 65 1.56 -13.63 -7.04
C ASN A 65 1.76 -12.45 -6.09
N TYR A 66 3.01 -12.01 -5.89
CA TYR A 66 3.32 -10.83 -5.11
C TYR A 66 2.70 -9.57 -5.72
N VAL A 67 2.93 -9.32 -7.02
CA VAL A 67 2.33 -8.21 -7.77
C VAL A 67 0.80 -8.24 -7.69
N LEU A 68 0.18 -9.42 -7.79
CA LEU A 68 -1.27 -9.58 -7.66
C LEU A 68 -1.77 -9.21 -6.25
N GLU A 69 -1.04 -9.60 -5.20
CA GLU A 69 -1.38 -9.24 -3.82
C GLU A 69 -1.35 -7.72 -3.62
N ILE A 70 -0.28 -7.05 -4.08
CA ILE A 70 -0.15 -5.58 -4.00
C ILE A 70 -1.25 -4.89 -4.82
N SER A 71 -1.55 -5.41 -6.01
CA SER A 71 -2.63 -4.88 -6.87
C SER A 71 -4.00 -4.95 -6.18
N ASN A 72 -4.28 -6.06 -5.50
CA ASN A 72 -5.52 -6.26 -4.77
C ASN A 72 -5.60 -5.34 -3.54
N LEU A 73 -4.50 -5.19 -2.80
CA LEU A 73 -4.41 -4.27 -1.67
C LEU A 73 -4.71 -2.83 -2.10
N LEU A 74 -4.03 -2.33 -3.13
CA LEU A 74 -4.25 -0.97 -3.65
C LEU A 74 -5.70 -0.74 -4.08
N THR A 75 -6.25 -1.66 -4.87
CA THR A 75 -7.62 -1.54 -5.38
C THR A 75 -8.63 -1.48 -4.24
N LYS A 76 -8.50 -2.38 -3.25
CA LYS A 76 -9.40 -2.40 -2.08
C LYS A 76 -9.23 -1.18 -1.17
N LEU A 77 -8.02 -0.63 -1.05
CA LEU A 77 -7.80 0.63 -0.34
C LEU A 77 -8.54 1.78 -1.03
N TRP A 78 -8.44 1.87 -2.36
CA TRP A 78 -9.15 2.90 -3.13
C TRP A 78 -10.67 2.73 -3.09
N ASP A 79 -11.18 1.49 -3.11
CA ASP A 79 -12.61 1.20 -2.95
C ASP A 79 -13.13 1.55 -1.56
N ALA A 80 -12.25 1.59 -0.57
CA ALA A 80 -12.53 2.06 0.80
C ALA A 80 -12.21 3.56 1.00
N ASP A 81 -12.10 4.34 -0.08
CA ASP A 81 -11.82 5.78 -0.10
C ASP A 81 -10.47 6.22 0.50
N PHE A 82 -9.51 5.30 0.61
CA PHE A 82 -8.14 5.67 0.97
C PHE A 82 -7.39 6.21 -0.25
N LYS A 83 -6.63 7.30 -0.05
CA LYS A 83 -5.55 7.67 -0.97
C LYS A 83 -4.36 6.75 -0.72
N ALA A 84 -3.95 5.98 -1.73
CA ALA A 84 -2.82 5.06 -1.63
C ALA A 84 -2.01 5.08 -2.93
N ILE A 85 -0.69 5.14 -2.80
CA ILE A 85 0.26 5.07 -3.91
C ILE A 85 1.29 3.99 -3.56
N ALA A 86 1.58 3.09 -4.50
CA ALA A 86 2.73 2.22 -4.43
C ALA A 86 3.89 2.88 -5.17
N SER A 87 4.98 3.10 -4.43
CA SER A 87 6.24 3.54 -5.01
C SER A 87 7.22 2.35 -5.02
N CYS A 88 7.37 1.67 -6.16
CA CYS A 88 8.19 0.48 -6.31
C CYS A 88 8.71 0.31 -7.76
N ASP A 89 9.65 -0.61 -7.94
CA ASP A 89 10.30 -0.90 -9.22
C ASP A 89 9.39 -1.58 -10.27
N PHE A 90 8.22 -2.08 -9.85
CA PHE A 90 7.22 -2.72 -10.73
C PHE A 90 5.90 -1.96 -10.84
N GLU A 91 5.89 -0.64 -10.54
CA GLU A 91 4.70 0.22 -10.65
C GLU A 91 3.92 0.05 -11.95
N ASP A 92 4.58 -0.10 -13.10
CA ASP A 92 3.94 -0.27 -14.40
C ASP A 92 3.11 -1.56 -14.53
N LEU A 93 3.34 -2.55 -13.66
CA LEU A 93 2.56 -3.77 -13.57
C LEU A 93 1.31 -3.62 -12.68
N LEU A 94 1.25 -2.55 -11.88
CA LEU A 94 0.17 -2.30 -10.94
C LEU A 94 -1.00 -1.54 -11.58
N PRO A 95 -2.22 -1.73 -11.08
CA PRO A 95 -3.37 -0.92 -11.47
C PRO A 95 -3.04 0.57 -11.34
N ARG A 96 -3.48 1.37 -12.33
CA ARG A 96 -3.23 2.83 -12.39
C ARG A 96 -1.75 3.21 -12.18
N LYS A 97 -0.83 2.34 -12.60
CA LYS A 97 0.62 2.51 -12.39
C LYS A 97 0.98 2.76 -10.93
N GLY A 98 0.42 1.98 -10.00
CA GLY A 98 0.63 2.17 -8.57
C GLY A 98 -0.18 3.32 -7.95
N GLY A 99 -0.99 4.05 -8.72
CA GLY A 99 -1.86 5.12 -8.22
C GLY A 99 -1.38 6.54 -8.54
N TYR A 100 -0.34 6.74 -9.35
CA TYR A 100 0.12 8.09 -9.73
C TYR A 100 -0.90 8.88 -10.59
N ASN A 101 -1.95 8.23 -11.11
CA ASN A 101 -3.02 8.86 -11.89
C ASN A 101 -4.35 8.93 -11.10
N PHE A 102 -4.41 9.73 -10.04
CA PHE A 102 -5.64 9.90 -9.24
C PHE A 102 -6.64 10.91 -9.82
N ASP A 103 -6.22 11.78 -10.74
CA ASP A 103 -6.98 12.97 -11.18
C ASP A 103 -8.07 12.71 -12.24
N GLU A 104 -8.51 11.46 -12.46
CA GLU A 104 -9.62 11.12 -13.37
C GLU A 104 -10.89 10.64 -12.64
N ARG A 105 -11.25 11.25 -11.50
CA ARG A 105 -12.56 11.04 -10.85
C ARG A 105 -13.31 12.34 -10.63
#